data_AF-A0A351XAI2-F1
#
_entry.id   AF-A0A351XAI2-F1
#
_cell.length_a   1.000
_cell.length_b   1.000
_cell.length_c   1.000
_cell.angle_alpha   90.00
_cell.angle_beta   90.00
_cell.angle_gamma   90.00
#
_symmetry.space_group_name_H-M   'P 1'
#
loop_
_entity.id
_entity.type
_entity.pdbx_description
1 polymer ?
#
loop_
_entity_poly.entity_id
_entity_poly.type
_entity_poly.pdbx_seq_one_letter_code
_entity_poly.pdbx_strand_id
1 'polypeptide(L)'
;VKKYDCYKYSITTSTGSVIYKADPYAVHQETRPGTGSKVYELDKYKWNDNQWQDDKSKQNILAKPVNIYEVHFGSWKQHEDGNFLTYREMAEQLVPYVKDMGYTHIEMLPIMEYPYDGSWGYQV
;
A
#
# COMPACT_ATOMS: atom_id res chain seq x y z
N VAL A 1 -19.12 -9.57 -13.86
CA VAL A 1 -18.12 -8.99 -12.94
C VAL A 1 -17.23 -8.06 -13.75
N LYS A 2 -17.13 -6.80 -13.35
CA LYS A 2 -16.36 -5.73 -13.97
C LYS A 2 -15.27 -5.26 -13.00
N LYS A 3 -14.24 -4.60 -13.53
CA LYS A 3 -13.22 -3.95 -12.70
C LYS A 3 -13.90 -2.97 -11.73
N TYR A 4 -13.48 -3.00 -10.48
CA TYR A 4 -14.04 -2.29 -9.33
C TYR A 4 -15.40 -2.76 -8.82
N ASP A 5 -16.00 -3.83 -9.36
CA ASP A 5 -17.16 -4.45 -8.72
C ASP A 5 -16.78 -4.87 -7.29
N CYS A 6 -17.64 -4.49 -6.33
CA CYS A 6 -17.49 -4.84 -4.93
C CYS A 6 -18.10 -6.22 -4.65
N TYR A 7 -17.39 -7.06 -3.90
CA TYR A 7 -17.83 -8.41 -3.55
C TYR A 7 -17.34 -8.84 -2.17
N LYS A 8 -17.99 -9.88 -1.63
CA LYS A 8 -17.60 -10.65 -0.44
C LYS A 8 -17.96 -12.11 -0.65
N TYR A 9 -17.26 -13.00 0.04
CA TYR A 9 -17.67 -14.40 0.14
C TYR A 9 -18.78 -14.54 1.19
N SER A 10 -19.89 -15.14 0.80
CA SER A 10 -20.93 -15.60 1.71
C SER A 10 -20.59 -17.03 2.15
N ILE A 11 -20.30 -17.21 3.44
CA ILE A 11 -19.85 -18.48 4.01
C ILE A 11 -20.91 -18.97 4.99
N THR A 12 -21.43 -20.17 4.75
CA THR A 12 -22.29 -20.89 5.70
C THR A 12 -21.40 -21.66 6.67
N THR A 13 -21.50 -21.36 7.96
CA THR A 13 -20.71 -21.99 9.03
C THR A 13 -21.27 -23.37 9.41
N SER A 14 -20.52 -24.13 10.19
CA SER A 14 -20.98 -25.43 10.73
C SER A 14 -22.20 -25.32 11.65
N THR A 15 -22.47 -24.15 12.23
CA THR A 15 -23.67 -23.88 13.04
C THR A 15 -24.86 -23.40 12.21
N GLY A 16 -24.70 -23.31 10.87
CA GLY A 16 -25.75 -22.88 9.94
C GLY A 16 -25.88 -21.37 9.78
N SER A 17 -25.08 -20.57 10.49
CA SER A 17 -25.07 -19.10 10.29
C SER A 17 -24.36 -18.72 8.99
N VAL A 18 -24.81 -17.64 8.37
CA VAL A 18 -24.13 -17.05 7.19
C VAL A 18 -23.32 -15.85 7.63
N ILE A 19 -22.04 -15.83 7.26
CA ILE A 19 -21.13 -14.70 7.48
C ILE A 19 -20.59 -14.20 6.13
N TYR A 20 -20.27 -12.91 6.06
CA TYR A 20 -19.63 -12.31 4.89
C TYR A 20 -18.17 -12.00 5.18
N LYS A 21 -17.27 -12.45 4.31
CA LYS A 21 -15.83 -12.23 4.43
C LYS A 21 -15.28 -11.53 3.21
N ALA A 22 -14.34 -10.61 3.43
CA ALA A 22 -13.44 -10.13 2.39
C ALA A 22 -12.63 -11.31 1.84
N ASP A 23 -12.19 -11.22 0.59
CA ASP A 23 -11.27 -12.18 -0.01
C ASP A 23 -9.88 -12.04 0.64
N PRO A 24 -9.33 -13.09 1.27
CA PRO A 24 -7.97 -13.08 1.82
C PRO A 24 -6.87 -12.77 0.78
N TYR A 25 -7.15 -12.98 -0.50
CA TYR A 25 -6.26 -12.71 -1.63
C TYR A 25 -6.69 -11.48 -2.44
N ALA A 26 -7.58 -10.64 -1.90
CA ALA A 26 -7.99 -9.41 -2.55
C ALA A 26 -6.78 -8.52 -2.84
N VAL A 27 -6.66 -8.07 -4.08
CA VAL A 27 -5.61 -7.13 -4.51
C VAL A 27 -6.10 -5.67 -4.53
N HIS A 28 -7.37 -5.45 -4.19
CA HIS A 28 -7.97 -4.13 -4.00
C HIS A 28 -9.20 -4.23 -3.08
N GLN A 29 -9.46 -3.20 -2.27
CA GLN A 29 -10.54 -3.19 -1.28
C GLN A 29 -11.34 -1.87 -1.35
N GLU A 30 -12.52 -1.87 -0.72
CA GLU A 30 -13.22 -0.62 -0.41
C GLU A 30 -12.40 0.26 0.52
N THR A 31 -12.53 1.57 0.38
CA THR A 31 -11.99 2.50 1.35
C THR A 31 -12.72 2.30 2.68
N ARG A 32 -11.97 2.17 3.78
CA ARG A 32 -12.54 2.08 5.12
C ARG A 32 -13.56 3.21 5.39
N PRO A 33 -14.66 2.94 6.12
CA PRO A 33 -14.96 1.71 6.85
C PRO A 33 -15.60 0.59 6.00
N GLY A 34 -15.63 0.72 4.66
CA GLY A 34 -16.00 -0.38 3.76
C GLY A 34 -15.10 -1.60 3.97
N THR A 35 -15.62 -2.79 3.70
CA THR A 35 -14.93 -4.07 3.97
C THR A 35 -15.08 -5.08 2.83
N GLY A 36 -15.66 -4.66 1.71
CA GLY A 36 -15.75 -5.45 0.49
C GLY A 36 -14.41 -5.48 -0.23
N SER A 37 -14.13 -6.62 -0.85
CA SER A 37 -13.05 -6.74 -1.82
C SER A 37 -13.51 -6.18 -3.16
N LYS A 38 -12.59 -5.62 -3.94
CA LYS A 38 -12.88 -5.08 -5.27
C LYS A 38 -12.14 -5.86 -6.33
N VAL A 39 -12.83 -6.18 -7.43
CA VAL A 39 -12.20 -6.83 -8.57
C VAL A 39 -11.19 -5.89 -9.23
N TYR A 40 -9.96 -6.34 -9.40
CA TYR A 40 -8.89 -5.54 -9.98
C TYR A 40 -7.88 -6.42 -10.73
N GLU A 41 -7.26 -5.84 -11.76
CA GLU A 41 -6.29 -6.50 -12.64
C GLU A 41 -4.92 -5.82 -12.46
N LEU A 42 -3.88 -6.59 -12.17
CA LEU A 42 -2.54 -6.09 -11.81
C LEU A 42 -1.61 -5.81 -13.00
N ASP A 43 -1.91 -6.35 -14.17
CA ASP A 43 -1.00 -6.49 -15.31
C ASP A 43 -0.75 -5.22 -16.14
N LYS A 44 -1.41 -4.10 -15.81
CA LYS A 44 -1.42 -2.90 -16.68
C LYS A 44 -0.35 -1.86 -16.36
N TYR A 45 0.38 -1.97 -15.25
CA TYR A 45 1.41 -0.98 -14.92
C TYR A 45 2.72 -1.26 -15.66
N LYS A 46 3.20 -0.27 -16.43
CA LYS A 46 4.47 -0.34 -17.14
C LYS A 46 5.60 0.19 -16.27
N TRP A 47 6.46 -0.70 -15.81
CA TRP A 47 7.65 -0.37 -15.04
C TRP A 47 8.73 0.26 -15.91
N ASN A 48 9.49 1.19 -15.33
CA ASN A 48 10.61 1.89 -15.98
C ASN A 48 11.88 1.84 -15.10
N ASP A 49 12.00 0.87 -14.20
CA ASP A 49 13.07 0.73 -13.20
C ASP A 49 14.13 -0.33 -13.57
N ASN A 50 14.15 -0.80 -14.82
CA ASN A 50 15.05 -1.87 -15.29
C ASN A 50 16.52 -1.62 -14.92
N GLN A 51 17.02 -0.40 -15.15
CA GLN A 51 18.41 -0.04 -14.82
C GLN A 51 18.70 -0.17 -13.32
N TRP A 52 17.75 0.25 -12.47
CA TRP A 52 17.89 0.13 -11.02
C TRP A 52 17.93 -1.34 -10.56
N GLN A 53 17.08 -2.18 -11.14
CA GLN A 53 17.06 -3.62 -10.85
C GLN A 53 18.37 -4.30 -11.26
N ASP A 54 18.88 -3.98 -12.45
CA ASP A 54 20.15 -4.51 -12.95
C ASP A 54 21.32 -4.11 -12.04
N ASP A 55 21.37 -2.84 -11.62
CA ASP A 55 22.42 -2.35 -10.73
C ASP A 55 22.32 -2.99 -9.34
N LYS A 56 21.11 -3.11 -8.78
CA LYS A 56 20.87 -3.76 -7.49
C LYS A 56 21.32 -5.22 -7.50
N SER A 57 21.05 -5.97 -8.57
CA SER A 57 21.38 -7.39 -8.67
C SER A 57 22.89 -7.70 -8.63
N LYS A 58 23.71 -6.73 -9.02
CA LYS A 58 25.19 -6.86 -9.12
C LYS A 58 25.90 -6.42 -7.84
N GLN A 59 25.19 -5.87 -6.86
CA GLN A 59 25.77 -5.19 -5.72
C GLN A 59 25.51 -5.93 -4.41
N ASN A 60 26.49 -5.92 -3.51
CA ASN A 60 26.27 -6.34 -2.12
C ASN A 60 25.66 -5.18 -1.32
N ILE A 61 24.38 -5.28 -0.99
CA ILE A 61 23.66 -4.23 -0.24
C ILE A 61 24.24 -3.98 1.16
N LEU A 62 24.81 -5.01 1.80
CA LEU A 62 25.42 -4.89 3.13
C LEU A 62 26.73 -4.10 3.13
N ALA A 63 27.34 -3.92 1.95
CA ALA A 63 28.57 -3.16 1.76
C ALA A 63 28.31 -1.70 1.32
N LYS A 64 27.05 -1.24 1.37
CA LYS A 64 26.64 0.10 0.94
C LYS A 64 26.07 0.93 2.10
N PRO A 65 26.11 2.27 1.99
CA PRO A 65 25.48 3.13 2.98
C PRO A 65 23.96 2.91 3.02
N VAL A 66 23.46 2.65 4.22
CA VAL A 66 22.02 2.52 4.51
C VAL A 66 21.63 3.64 5.45
N ASN A 67 20.85 4.59 4.93
CA ASN A 67 20.25 5.67 5.70
C ASN A 67 18.76 5.71 5.33
N ILE A 68 17.90 5.40 6.30
CA ILE A 68 16.49 5.11 6.10
C ILE A 68 15.66 6.28 6.60
N TYR A 69 14.75 6.77 5.76
CA TYR A 69 13.69 7.68 6.18
C TYR A 69 12.41 6.87 6.41
N GLU A 70 12.06 6.64 7.67
CA GLU A 70 10.83 5.94 8.05
C GLU A 70 9.61 6.87 7.91
N VAL A 71 8.53 6.39 7.29
CA VAL A 71 7.36 7.19 6.95
C VAL A 71 6.06 6.46 7.24
N HIS A 72 5.14 7.14 7.92
CA HIS A 72 3.73 6.79 7.94
C HIS A 72 2.97 7.58 6.87
N PHE A 73 2.44 6.88 5.86
CA PHE A 73 1.82 7.49 4.66
C PHE A 73 0.67 8.45 5.00
N GLY A 74 -0.20 8.07 5.95
CA GLY A 74 -1.39 8.85 6.29
C GLY A 74 -1.13 10.13 7.09
N SER A 75 0.09 10.33 7.61
CA SER A 75 0.42 11.47 8.48
C SER A 75 1.68 12.23 8.08
N TRP A 76 2.39 11.82 7.02
CA TRP A 76 3.54 12.58 6.52
C TRP A 76 3.11 13.96 6.03
N LYS A 77 2.03 14.01 5.23
CA LYS A 77 1.38 15.24 4.77
C LYS A 77 -0.06 14.93 4.40
N GLN A 78 -0.94 15.90 4.61
CA GLN A 78 -2.35 15.85 4.24
C GLN A 78 -2.70 17.08 3.41
N HIS A 79 -3.81 16.99 2.69
CA HIS A 79 -4.45 18.15 2.08
C HIS A 79 -4.98 19.10 3.17
N GLU A 80 -5.20 20.36 2.81
CA GLU A 80 -5.71 21.37 3.76
C GLU A 80 -7.09 21.02 4.34
N ASP A 81 -7.87 20.23 3.62
CA ASP A 81 -9.19 19.72 4.01
C ASP A 81 -9.11 18.47 4.92
N GLY A 82 -7.90 17.99 5.23
CA GLY A 82 -7.67 16.80 6.05
C GLY A 82 -7.69 15.47 5.27
N ASN A 83 -7.88 15.49 3.95
CA ASN A 83 -7.79 14.27 3.14
C ASN A 83 -6.34 13.80 2.97
N PHE A 84 -6.17 12.50 2.76
CA PHE A 84 -4.87 11.90 2.49
C PHE A 84 -4.39 12.20 1.08
N LEU A 85 -3.06 12.29 0.94
CA LEU A 85 -2.43 12.26 -0.38
C LEU A 85 -2.59 10.87 -1.02
N THR A 86 -2.83 10.85 -2.32
CA THR A 86 -2.76 9.63 -3.13
C THR A 86 -1.30 9.15 -3.26
N TYR A 87 -1.11 7.88 -3.63
CA TYR A 87 0.24 7.36 -3.94
C TYR A 87 0.97 8.15 -5.03
N ARG A 88 0.24 8.77 -5.97
CA ARG A 88 0.84 9.59 -7.04
C ARG A 88 1.34 10.93 -6.50
N GLU A 89 0.53 11.61 -5.70
CA GLU A 89 0.93 12.86 -5.05
C GLU A 89 2.07 12.64 -4.05
N MET A 90 2.05 11.52 -3.31
CA MET A 90 3.16 11.12 -2.45
C MET A 90 4.44 10.88 -3.26
N ALA A 91 4.37 10.22 -4.42
CA ALA A 91 5.55 10.02 -5.26
C ALA A 91 6.13 11.35 -5.77
N GLU A 92 5.28 12.33 -6.11
CA GLU A 92 5.70 13.65 -6.58
C GLU A 92 6.31 14.52 -5.48
N GLN A 93 5.91 14.33 -4.22
CA GLN A 93 6.34 15.19 -3.10
C GLN A 93 7.40 14.53 -2.20
N LEU A 94 7.17 13.29 -1.78
CA LEU A 94 8.05 12.58 -0.85
C LEU A 94 9.38 12.19 -1.50
N VAL A 95 9.35 11.69 -2.74
CA VAL A 95 10.57 11.19 -3.40
C VAL A 95 11.61 12.31 -3.63
N PRO A 96 11.25 13.49 -4.15
CA PRO A 96 12.21 14.60 -4.25
C PRO A 96 12.73 15.06 -2.89
N TYR A 97 11.85 15.13 -1.88
CA TYR A 97 12.24 15.54 -0.52
C TYR A 97 13.27 14.57 0.09
N VAL A 98 13.01 13.27 0.05
CA VAL A 98 13.92 12.24 0.56
C VAL A 98 15.26 12.25 -0.17
N LYS A 99 15.22 12.49 -1.49
CA LYS A 99 16.43 12.61 -2.32
C LYS A 99 17.26 13.83 -1.98
N ASP A 100 16.63 15.00 -1.79
CA ASP A 100 17.30 16.24 -1.40
C ASP A 100 17.96 16.11 -0.02
N MET A 101 17.27 15.45 0.91
CA MET A 101 17.78 15.17 2.26
C MET A 101 18.89 14.11 2.30
N GLY A 102 19.18 13.42 1.19
CA GLY A 102 20.31 12.48 1.08
C GLY A 102 20.08 11.09 1.71
N TYR A 103 18.84 10.70 1.95
CA TYR A 103 18.53 9.33 2.38
C TYR A 103 18.72 8.34 1.24
N THR A 104 19.03 7.08 1.57
CA THR A 104 19.23 6.02 0.57
C THR A 104 18.00 5.13 0.41
N HIS A 105 17.12 5.07 1.42
CA HIS A 105 15.92 4.24 1.42
C HIS A 105 14.75 4.95 2.12
N ILE A 106 13.53 4.55 1.76
CA ILE A 106 12.30 4.86 2.47
C ILE A 106 11.81 3.57 3.11
N GLU A 107 11.56 3.58 4.41
CA GLU A 107 10.84 2.50 5.09
C GLU A 107 9.43 2.98 5.36
N MET A 108 8.44 2.18 4.97
CA MET A 108 7.04 2.52 5.15
C MET A 108 6.48 1.72 6.32
N LEU A 109 5.79 2.40 7.23
CA LEU A 109 4.82 1.71 8.09
C LEU A 109 3.81 0.94 7.22
N PRO A 110 3.15 -0.11 7.75
CA PRO A 110 2.36 -1.03 6.93
C PRO A 110 1.36 -0.33 6.00
N ILE A 111 1.43 -0.67 4.71
CA ILE A 111 0.57 -0.15 3.63
C ILE A 111 -0.43 -1.18 3.09
N MET A 112 -0.47 -2.37 3.72
CA MET A 112 -1.55 -3.33 3.49
C MET A 112 -2.89 -2.72 3.95
N GLU A 113 -4.02 -3.25 3.51
CA GLU A 113 -5.30 -2.73 3.97
C GLU A 113 -5.47 -2.98 5.48
N TYR A 114 -5.96 -1.96 6.21
CA TYR A 114 -6.25 -2.04 7.65
C TYR A 114 -7.47 -1.17 7.99
N PRO A 115 -8.36 -1.61 8.89
CA PRO A 115 -9.64 -0.92 9.12
C PRO A 115 -9.53 0.32 10.00
N TYR A 116 -8.44 0.48 10.77
CA TYR A 116 -8.32 1.52 11.80
C TYR A 116 -7.02 2.30 11.73
N ASP A 117 -7.11 3.62 11.49
CA ASP A 117 -5.95 4.52 11.39
C ASP A 117 -5.07 4.54 12.64
N GLY A 118 -5.69 4.46 13.83
CA GLY A 118 -4.95 4.48 15.09
C GLY A 118 -4.09 3.22 15.33
N SER A 119 -4.21 2.20 14.47
CA SER A 119 -3.31 1.04 14.48
C SER A 119 -1.98 1.30 13.77
N TRP A 120 -1.86 2.41 13.03
CA TRP A 120 -0.74 2.72 12.13
C TRP A 120 -0.44 1.62 11.10
N GLY A 121 -1.44 0.80 10.79
CA GLY A 121 -1.35 -0.33 9.88
C GLY A 121 -0.86 -1.65 10.50
N TYR A 122 -0.57 -1.68 11.80
CA TYR A 122 -0.14 -2.91 12.47
C TYR A 122 -1.28 -3.91 12.75
N GLN A 123 -2.55 -3.50 12.57
CA GLN A 123 -3.72 -4.37 12.65
C GLN A 123 -4.31 -4.61 11.26
N VAL A 124 -3.71 -5.55 10.53
CA VAL A 124 -4.13 -6.03 9.20
C VAL A 124 -5.27 -7.04 9.32
#